data_AF-A0A0S6VRU9-F1
#
_entry.id   AF-A0A0S6VRU9-F1
#
_cell.length_a   1.000
_cell.length_b   1.000
_cell.length_c   1.000
_cell.angle_alpha   90.00
_cell.angle_beta   90.00
_cell.angle_gamma   90.00
#
_symmetry.space_group_name_H-M   'P 1'
#
loop_
_entity.id
_entity.type
_entity.pdbx_description
1 polymer ?
#
loop_
_entity_poly.entity_id
_entity_poly.type
_entity_poly.pdbx_seq_one_letter_code
_entity_poly.pdbx_strand_id
1 'polypeptide(L)' 'MTTLRSCEYCRHFCPDELNTGFCQRHEMFVLKDFDCGKFEPRPLIVEGGEVNPDRIMSEKMESSDVPYRV' A
#
# COMPACT_ATOMS: atom_id res chain seq x y z
N MET A 1 0.52 -16.03 -12.77
CA MET A 1 0.63 -14.76 -12.03
C MET A 1 2.10 -14.41 -11.95
N THR A 2 2.58 -13.48 -12.79
CA THR A 2 3.96 -13.00 -12.75
C THR A 2 4.07 -11.92 -11.68
N THR A 3 4.52 -12.28 -10.48
CA THR A 3 4.98 -11.30 -9.49
C THR A 3 6.21 -10.62 -10.08
N LEU A 4 6.09 -9.37 -10.52
CA LEU A 4 7.21 -8.59 -11.03
C LEU A 4 8.20 -8.35 -9.88
N ARG A 5 9.28 -9.16 -9.81
CA ARG A 5 10.38 -9.04 -8.84
C ARG A 5 11.44 -8.02 -9.30
N SER A 6 11.01 -6.97 -9.98
CA SER A 6 11.88 -5.93 -10.51
C SER A 6 12.48 -5.10 -9.37
N CYS A 7 13.78 -4.81 -9.43
CA CYS A 7 14.47 -3.97 -8.45
C CYS A 7 13.78 -2.63 -8.19
N GLU A 8 13.08 -2.04 -9.17
CA GLU A 8 12.30 -0.80 -8.99
C GLU A 8 11.25 -0.87 -7.85
N TYR A 9 10.69 -2.05 -7.56
CA TYR A 9 9.71 -2.26 -6.48
C TYR A 9 10.35 -2.74 -5.18
N CYS A 10 11.67 -2.90 -5.16
CA CYS A 10 12.40 -3.35 -3.99
C CYS A 10 12.57 -2.20 -2.99
N ARG A 11 12.44 -2.49 -1.69
CA ARG A 11 12.65 -1.49 -0.63
C ARG A 11 14.10 -0.99 -0.53
N HIS A 12 15.05 -1.77 -1.03
CA HIS A 12 16.49 -1.49 -0.99
C HIS A 12 17.01 -0.76 -2.23
N PHE A 13 16.14 -0.43 -3.18
CA PHE A 13 16.51 0.19 -4.44
C PHE A 13 16.31 1.71 -4.40
N CYS A 14 17.37 2.44 -4.72
CA CYS A 14 17.36 3.89 -4.90
C CYS A 14 17.48 4.21 -6.40
N PRO A 15 16.38 4.64 -7.07
CA PRO A 15 16.39 4.90 -8.50
C PRO A 15 17.24 6.11 -8.87
N ASP A 16 17.78 6.10 -10.09
CA ASP A 16 18.34 7.27 -10.76
C ASP A 16 17.55 7.64 -12.05
N GLU A 17 18.02 8.67 -12.75
CA GLU A 17 17.41 9.19 -13.98
C GLU A 17 17.67 8.31 -15.22
N LEU A 18 18.60 7.36 -15.16
CA LEU A 18 19.15 6.65 -16.33
C LEU A 18 18.69 5.18 -16.42
N ASN A 19 17.49 4.88 -15.93
CA ASN A 19 16.96 3.50 -15.87
C ASN A 19 17.80 2.52 -15.02
N THR A 20 18.70 3.05 -14.22
CA THR A 20 19.46 2.31 -13.23
C THR A 20 19.06 2.76 -11.83
N GLY A 21 19.74 2.23 -10.84
CA GLY A 21 19.69 2.72 -9.47
C GLY A 21 20.68 1.99 -8.59
N PHE A 22 20.94 2.56 -7.42
CA PHE A 22 21.81 1.94 -6.44
C PHE A 22 21.02 0.94 -5.59
N CYS A 23 21.49 -0.30 -5.53
CA CYS A 23 20.94 -1.31 -4.64
C CYS A 23 21.70 -1.31 -3.31
N GLN A 24 21.06 -0.82 -2.24
CA GLN A 24 21.66 -0.77 -0.90
C GLN A 24 22.01 -2.15 -0.34
N ARG A 25 21.30 -3.20 -0.76
CA ARG A 25 21.52 -4.58 -0.29
C ARG A 25 22.80 -5.22 -0.84
N HIS A 26 23.22 -4.82 -2.03
CA HIS A 26 24.39 -5.34 -2.74
C HIS A 26 25.51 -4.31 -2.89
N GLU A 27 25.26 -3.06 -2.49
CA GLU A 27 26.20 -1.94 -2.57
C GLU A 27 26.73 -1.69 -3.99
N MET A 28 25.86 -1.84 -5.00
CA MET A 28 26.19 -1.69 -6.42
C MET A 28 25.05 -1.08 -7.23
N PHE A 29 25.37 -0.53 -8.40
CA PHE A 29 24.37 -0.08 -9.38
C PHE A 29 23.78 -1.27 -10.15
N VAL A 30 22.47 -1.29 -10.27
CA VAL A 30 21.69 -2.32 -10.99
C VAL A 30 20.63 -1.68 -11.88
N LEU A 31 20.12 -2.45 -12.85
CA LEU A 31 19.01 -2.02 -13.70
C LEU A 31 17.69 -2.10 -12.92
N LYS A 32 16.72 -1.23 -13.28
CA LYS A 32 15.39 -1.18 -12.65
C LYS A 32 14.61 -2.49 -12.78
N ASP A 33 14.77 -3.18 -13.90
CA ASP A 33 14.11 -4.44 -14.26
C ASP A 33 14.87 -5.69 -13.80
N PHE A 34 16.01 -5.52 -13.12
CA PHE A 34 16.80 -6.64 -12.62
C PHE A 34 16.01 -7.48 -11.62
N ASP A 35 15.92 -8.80 -11.85
CA ASP A 35 15.34 -9.75 -10.91
C ASP A 35 16.37 -10.16 -9.86
N CYS A 36 16.18 -9.67 -8.64
CA CYS A 36 17.08 -9.91 -7.53
C CYS A 36 16.60 -11.09 -6.66
N GLY A 37 17.48 -12.06 -6.42
CA GLY A 37 17.21 -13.18 -5.50
C GLY A 37 16.89 -12.74 -4.06
N LYS A 38 17.38 -11.56 -3.65
CA LYS A 38 17.10 -10.92 -2.35
C LYS A 38 16.05 -9.80 -2.43
N PHE A 39 15.15 -9.86 -3.41
CA PHE A 39 14.05 -8.90 -3.56
C PHE A 39 13.17 -8.86 -2.31
N GLU A 40 12.97 -7.67 -1.77
CA GLU A 40 12.04 -7.40 -0.67
C GLU A 40 11.08 -6.28 -1.10
N PRO A 41 9.77 -6.54 -1.20
CA PRO A 41 8.83 -5.56 -1.71
C PRO A 41 8.75 -4.33 -0.78
N ARG A 42 8.64 -3.15 -1.38
CA ARG A 42 8.37 -1.92 -0.63
C ARG A 42 6.98 -2.02 0.03
N PRO A 43 6.84 -1.73 1.34
CA PRO A 43 5.53 -1.72 1.97
C PRO A 43 4.66 -0.67 1.28
N LEU A 44 3.50 -1.09 0.76
CA LEU A 44 2.48 -0.16 0.29
C LEU A 44 1.94 0.55 1.54
N ILE A 45 2.47 1.74 1.83
CA ILE A 45 1.85 2.62 2.81
C ILE A 45 0.57 3.10 2.15
N VAL A 46 -0.56 2.51 2.52
CA VAL A 46 -1.87 3.04 2.19
C VAL A 46 -2.03 4.30 3.03
N GLU A 47 -1.74 5.46 2.45
CA GLU A 47 -2.19 6.73 3.04
C GLU A 47 -3.72 6.76 2.94
N GLY A 48 -4.38 6.18 3.94
CA GLY A 48 -5.82 6.06 4.03
C GLY A 48 -6.18 5.57 5.43
N GLY A 49 -6.50 6.52 6.30
CA GLY A 49 -6.82 6.26 7.70
C GLY A 49 -7.93 5.24 7.93
N GLU A 50 -7.83 4.59 9.08
CA GLU A 50 -8.92 3.99 9.84
C GLU A 50 -9.94 3.13 9.06
N VAL A 51 -9.62 1.84 8.90
CA VAL A 51 -10.69 0.82 8.88
C VAL A 51 -11.27 0.74 10.29
N ASN A 52 -12.31 1.53 10.56
CA ASN A 52 -13.15 1.39 11.75
C ASN A 52 -14.25 0.34 11.45
N PRO A 53 -14.19 -0.88 12.02
CA PRO A 53 -15.13 -1.95 11.72
C PRO A 53 -16.53 -1.75 12.34
N ASP A 54 -16.77 -0.68 13.10
CA ASP A 54 -17.98 -0.53 13.92
C ASP A 54 -19.20 0.07 13.18
N ARG A 55 -19.12 0.28 11.87
CA ARG A 55 -20.21 0.92 11.08
C ARG A 55 -21.05 -0.03 10.24
N ILE A 56 -20.92 -1.33 10.44
CA ILE A 56 -21.77 -2.34 9.79
C ILE A 56 -22.73 -2.87 10.85
N MET A 57 -24.03 -2.75 10.56
CA MET A 57 -25.21 -3.09 11.39
C MET A 57 -25.65 -1.93 12.31
N SER A 58 -26.61 -1.09 11.90
CA SER A 58 -28.01 -1.49 12.00
C SER A 58 -28.90 -0.63 11.10
N GLU A 59 -29.30 -1.17 9.95
CA GLU A 59 -30.62 -0.87 9.39
C GLU A 59 -31.64 -1.69 10.19
N LYS A 60 -32.46 -1.05 11.03
CA LYS A 60 -33.86 -1.47 11.32
C LYS A 60 -34.68 -0.27 11.83
N MET A 61 -35.39 0.32 10.89
CA MET A 61 -36.80 0.74 10.98
C MET A 61 -37.52 0.49 12.32
N GLU A 62 -37.94 1.56 13.00
CA GLU A 62 -39.18 1.67 13.81
C GLU A 62 -39.39 3.18 14.08
N SER A 63 -40.21 3.87 13.28
CA SER A 63 -41.61 4.23 13.54
C SER A 63 -41.92 4.71 14.97
N SER A 64 -42.61 5.86 15.02
CA SER A 64 -43.35 6.43 16.17
C SER A 64 -42.43 7.16 17.18
N ASP A 65 -42.69 8.35 17.71
CA ASP A 65 -43.93 9.06 18.03
C ASP A 65 -43.66 10.57 18.14
N VAL A 66 -44.63 11.37 17.72
CA VAL A 66 -44.78 12.80 18.04
C VAL A 66 -45.01 12.95 19.56
N PRO A 67 -44.40 13.94 20.25
CA PRO A 67 -45.27 14.88 20.98
C PRO A 67 -44.79 16.34 20.97
N TYR A 68 -45.75 17.18 20.60
CA TYR A 68 -46.06 18.57 20.95
C TYR A 68 -45.23 19.38 21.99
N ARG A 69 -45.06 20.68 21.64
CA ARG A 69 -45.09 21.94 22.44
C ARG A 69 -43.97 22.29 23.44
N VAL A 70 -43.45 23.53 23.31
CA VAL A 70 -43.98 24.71 24.04
C VAL A 70 -44.04 25.90 23.09
#